data_AF-A0AA38VSF8-F1
#
_entry.id   AF-A0AA38VSF8-F1
#
_cell.length_a   1.000
_cell.length_b   1.000
_cell.length_c   1.000
_cell.angle_alpha   90.00
_cell.angle_beta   90.00
_cell.angle_gamma   90.00
#
_symmetry.space_group_name_H-M   'P 1'
#
loop_
_entity.id
_entity.type
_entity.pdbx_description
1 polymer ?
#
loop_
_entity_poly.entity_id
_entity_poly.type
_entity_poly.pdbx_seq_one_letter_code
_entity_poly.pdbx_strand_id
1 'polypeptide(L)'
;MENSDEELRRRKYEEALEVKSLRRIISAYLNYPEAAEEDVRRYERSFRRLPVAHKALLSHLPLKYQKLRRCISKNTFFIFEMLKAFEPPVDMSQDDDCCEHHDNGSCGHLLTGDRDPCSCESASVSGRAHSTKSGEACGGHEEEKHENCCELECKTNTHKGGCDNVTDVKDQDVFDPTDSSKDISSVHPESPDRIDSMPHFHVPLVDVDKVRCVIRNIVRDWATEGQKERDQCYGPILEELQRHFPERSKESPPTCLVPGAGLGRLALEISCLGFISQGNEFSYYMMICSSFLLNQTQAVGEWTIHPWIHSNCNSLSDSDQLRPISVPDILPVSAGITEGFSMCGGDFVEVYSDPSQVVDANNEPFTALAGAWDSVVTCFFLDTAHNIIEYIEIISKILKDGGVWINLGPLLYHFADMYGQDDEMSIELSLEDVKRIAIHYGFELEVEKTIETTYTTNPRAMMQNHYFSAFWTMRKKPSTAKDTHENMHE
;
A
#
# COMPACT_ATOMS: atom_id res chain seq x y z
N MET A 1 35.04 -5.86 -25.30
CA MET A 1 34.10 -5.31 -26.29
C MET A 1 32.80 -6.11 -26.27
N GLU A 2 32.82 -7.45 -26.39
CA GLU A 2 31.60 -8.28 -26.31
C GLU A 2 30.75 -8.10 -25.02
N ASN A 3 31.39 -8.01 -23.85
CA ASN A 3 30.66 -7.81 -22.58
C ASN A 3 29.91 -6.46 -22.49
N SER A 4 30.45 -5.42 -23.15
CA SER A 4 29.85 -4.07 -23.13
C SER A 4 28.64 -3.96 -24.06
N ASP A 5 28.62 -4.72 -25.16
CA ASP A 5 27.50 -4.75 -26.10
C ASP A 5 26.35 -5.62 -25.59
N GLU A 6 26.64 -6.60 -24.73
CA GLU A 6 25.64 -7.41 -24.04
C GLU A 6 24.97 -6.65 -22.88
N GLU A 7 25.75 -5.97 -22.04
CA GLU A 7 25.24 -5.07 -20.99
C GLU A 7 24.38 -3.94 -21.56
N LEU A 8 24.79 -3.32 -22.67
CA LEU A 8 24.00 -2.28 -23.33
C LEU A 8 22.68 -2.82 -23.90
N ARG A 9 22.69 -4.05 -24.45
CA ARG A 9 21.46 -4.70 -24.93
C ARG A 9 20.52 -5.03 -23.78
N ARG A 10 21.05 -5.50 -22.65
CA ARG A 10 20.27 -5.80 -21.45
C ARG A 10 19.59 -4.55 -20.89
N ARG A 11 20.34 -3.45 -20.74
CA ARG A 11 19.79 -2.16 -20.27
C ARG A 11 18.68 -1.63 -21.17
N LYS A 12 18.88 -1.68 -22.50
CA LYS A 12 17.83 -1.28 -23.46
C LYS A 12 16.57 -2.14 -23.36
N TYR A 13 16.75 -3.44 -23.11
CA TYR A 13 15.64 -4.36 -22.93
C TYR A 13 14.89 -4.09 -21.61
N GLU A 14 15.60 -3.87 -20.51
CA GLU A 14 15.04 -3.47 -19.20
C GLU A 14 14.27 -2.14 -19.32
N GLU A 15 14.85 -1.13 -19.97
CA GLU A 15 14.20 0.17 -20.22
C GLU A 15 12.92 0.01 -21.06
N ALA A 16 12.93 -0.85 -22.08
CA ALA A 16 11.73 -1.13 -22.88
C ALA A 16 10.63 -1.82 -22.06
N LEU A 17 11.00 -2.77 -21.18
CA LEU A 17 10.05 -3.41 -20.26
C LEU A 17 9.48 -2.41 -19.26
N GLU A 18 10.31 -1.51 -18.74
CA GLU A 18 9.90 -0.43 -17.84
C GLU A 18 8.92 0.53 -18.51
N VAL A 19 9.22 1.01 -19.73
CA VAL A 19 8.31 1.84 -20.53
C VAL A 19 6.98 1.13 -20.76
N LYS A 20 7.01 -0.16 -21.08
CA LYS A 20 5.80 -0.97 -21.26
C LYS A 20 4.98 -1.09 -19.97
N SER A 21 5.63 -1.33 -18.83
CA SER A 21 4.96 -1.37 -17.51
C SER A 21 4.34 0.00 -17.20
N LEU A 22 5.10 1.08 -17.36
CA LEU A 22 4.64 2.44 -17.09
C LEU A 22 3.44 2.84 -17.97
N ARG A 23 3.47 2.56 -19.28
CA ARG A 23 2.33 2.76 -20.20
C ARG A 23 1.08 2.02 -19.73
N ARG A 24 1.24 0.77 -19.28
CA ARG A 24 0.13 -0.03 -18.73
C ARG A 24 -0.45 0.57 -17.45
N ILE A 25 0.40 1.09 -16.57
CA ILE A 25 0.00 1.72 -15.29
C ILE A 25 -0.71 3.05 -15.52
N ILE A 26 -0.18 3.90 -16.41
CA ILE A 26 -0.85 5.14 -16.83
C ILE A 26 -2.21 4.81 -17.44
N SER A 27 -2.27 3.80 -18.30
CA SER A 27 -3.54 3.33 -18.86
C SER A 27 -4.53 2.88 -17.79
N ALA A 28 -4.07 2.21 -16.71
CA ALA A 28 -4.94 1.84 -15.59
C ALA A 28 -5.54 3.04 -14.87
N TYR A 29 -4.76 4.09 -14.63
CA TYR A 29 -5.25 5.35 -14.07
C TYR A 29 -6.28 6.01 -14.99
N LEU A 30 -6.04 6.05 -16.30
CA LEU A 30 -6.97 6.61 -17.28
C LEU A 30 -8.29 5.83 -17.40
N ASN A 31 -8.25 4.51 -17.20
CA ASN A 31 -9.41 3.63 -17.26
C ASN A 31 -10.22 3.59 -15.96
N TYR A 32 -9.73 4.18 -14.87
CA TYR A 32 -10.46 4.31 -13.60
C TYR A 32 -11.93 4.79 -13.74
N PRO A 33 -12.23 5.93 -14.42
CA PRO A 33 -13.60 6.42 -14.55
C PRO A 33 -14.54 5.40 -15.20
N GLU A 34 -14.10 4.74 -16.27
CA GLU A 34 -14.91 3.76 -16.99
C GLU A 34 -15.18 2.52 -16.14
N ALA A 35 -14.14 1.97 -15.50
CA ALA A 35 -14.28 0.81 -14.62
C ALA A 35 -15.18 1.10 -13.42
N ALA A 36 -15.04 2.27 -12.78
CA ALA A 36 -15.89 2.67 -11.66
C ALA A 36 -17.35 2.93 -12.10
N GLU A 37 -17.57 3.47 -13.29
CA GLU A 37 -18.91 3.65 -13.86
C GLU A 37 -19.57 2.30 -14.18
N GLU A 38 -18.82 1.30 -14.65
CA GLU A 38 -19.35 -0.03 -14.91
C GLU A 38 -19.89 -0.72 -13.64
N ASP A 39 -19.26 -0.49 -12.49
CA ASP A 39 -19.81 -0.94 -11.20
C ASP A 39 -21.18 -0.31 -10.91
N VAL A 40 -21.33 1.00 -11.15
CA VAL A 40 -22.61 1.70 -10.97
C VAL A 40 -23.66 1.15 -11.94
N ARG A 41 -23.30 0.94 -13.21
CA ARG A 41 -24.20 0.33 -14.22
C ARG A 41 -24.62 -1.09 -13.82
N ARG A 42 -23.73 -1.88 -13.23
CA ARG A 42 -24.05 -3.21 -12.68
C ARG A 42 -25.09 -3.11 -11.55
N TYR A 43 -24.95 -2.13 -10.66
CA TYR A 43 -25.94 -1.88 -9.59
C TYR A 43 -27.30 -1.46 -10.16
N GLU A 44 -27.31 -0.56 -11.13
CA GLU A 44 -28.54 -0.13 -11.81
C GLU A 44 -29.23 -1.26 -12.57
N ARG A 45 -28.47 -2.11 -13.29
CA ARG A 45 -29.01 -3.29 -13.96
C ARG A 45 -29.70 -4.22 -12.95
N SER A 46 -29.09 -4.41 -11.79
CA SER A 46 -29.65 -5.23 -10.71
C SER A 46 -30.94 -4.61 -10.15
N PHE A 47 -30.94 -3.30 -9.88
CA PHE A 47 -32.13 -2.57 -9.44
C PHE A 47 -33.28 -2.62 -10.47
N ARG A 48 -32.98 -2.48 -11.78
CA ARG A 48 -33.99 -2.55 -12.85
C ARG A 48 -34.70 -3.90 -12.93
N ARG A 49 -34.05 -4.98 -12.50
CA ARG A 49 -34.63 -6.34 -12.47
C ARG A 49 -35.59 -6.57 -11.30
N LEU A 50 -35.64 -5.67 -10.31
CA LEU A 50 -36.53 -5.81 -9.16
C LEU A 50 -38.02 -5.61 -9.54
N PRO A 51 -38.95 -6.32 -8.86
CA PRO A 51 -40.38 -6.03 -8.94
C PRO A 51 -40.71 -4.59 -8.55
N VAL A 52 -41.81 -4.05 -9.08
CA VAL A 52 -42.26 -2.66 -8.82
C VAL A 52 -42.40 -2.36 -7.33
N ALA A 53 -42.98 -3.29 -6.56
CA ALA A 53 -43.13 -3.15 -5.12
C ALA A 53 -41.78 -2.99 -4.39
N HIS A 54 -40.76 -3.75 -4.80
CA HIS A 54 -39.41 -3.66 -4.19
C HIS A 54 -38.69 -2.37 -4.60
N LYS A 55 -38.86 -1.91 -5.85
CA LYS A 55 -38.33 -0.62 -6.29
C LYS A 55 -38.91 0.55 -5.48
N ALA A 56 -40.18 0.48 -5.11
CA ALA A 56 -40.82 1.49 -4.27
C ALA A 56 -40.18 1.59 -2.86
N LEU A 57 -39.77 0.45 -2.28
CA LEU A 57 -39.06 0.41 -0.99
C LEU A 57 -37.64 0.98 -1.08
N LEU A 58 -37.04 0.95 -2.27
CA LEU A 58 -35.66 1.35 -2.55
C LEU A 58 -35.60 2.60 -3.44
N SER A 59 -36.57 3.50 -3.29
CA SER A 59 -36.75 4.69 -4.13
C SER A 59 -35.57 5.68 -4.09
N HIS A 60 -34.71 5.59 -3.07
CA HIS A 60 -33.51 6.40 -2.91
C HIS A 60 -32.33 5.94 -3.81
N LEU A 61 -32.32 4.68 -4.27
CA LEU A 61 -31.17 4.11 -4.98
C LEU A 61 -30.80 4.84 -6.29
N PRO A 62 -31.75 5.27 -7.15
CA PRO A 62 -31.40 6.07 -8.32
C PRO A 62 -30.62 7.35 -7.97
N LEU A 63 -31.00 8.05 -6.90
CA LEU A 63 -30.28 9.22 -6.43
C LEU A 63 -28.91 8.85 -5.86
N LYS A 64 -28.80 7.73 -5.13
CA LYS A 64 -27.50 7.19 -4.68
C LYS A 64 -26.56 6.94 -5.86
N TYR A 65 -27.04 6.30 -6.93
CA TYR A 65 -26.23 6.05 -8.13
C TYR A 65 -25.76 7.35 -8.79
N GLN A 66 -26.60 8.38 -8.84
CA GLN A 66 -26.17 9.70 -9.31
C GLN A 66 -25.08 10.31 -8.41
N LYS A 67 -25.20 10.17 -7.08
CA LYS A 67 -24.16 10.64 -6.14
C LYS A 67 -22.85 9.87 -6.31
N LEU A 68 -22.89 8.55 -6.49
CA LEU A 68 -21.70 7.73 -6.78
C LEU A 68 -20.96 8.26 -8.02
N ARG A 69 -21.68 8.57 -9.10
CA ARG A 69 -21.07 9.16 -10.31
C ARG A 69 -20.37 10.49 -10.06
N ARG A 70 -20.95 11.36 -9.22
CA ARG A 70 -20.30 12.61 -8.82
C ARG A 70 -19.01 12.35 -8.03
N CYS A 71 -19.02 11.36 -7.13
CA CYS A 71 -17.82 10.95 -6.41
C CYS A 71 -16.75 10.36 -7.34
N ILE A 72 -17.15 9.56 -8.33
CA ILE A 72 -16.24 9.05 -9.37
C ILE A 72 -15.61 10.23 -10.11
N SER A 73 -16.40 11.21 -10.56
CA SER A 73 -15.85 12.40 -11.24
C SER A 73 -14.85 13.18 -10.39
N LYS A 74 -15.06 13.27 -9.08
CA LYS A 74 -14.11 13.91 -8.15
C LYS A 74 -12.79 13.13 -8.04
N ASN A 75 -12.87 11.81 -7.93
CA ASN A 75 -11.67 10.97 -7.94
C ASN A 75 -10.95 11.03 -9.30
N THR A 76 -11.68 11.02 -10.41
CA THR A 76 -11.12 11.17 -11.76
C THR A 76 -10.41 12.50 -11.91
N PHE A 77 -10.98 13.60 -11.42
CA PHE A 77 -10.34 14.91 -11.44
C PHE A 77 -9.00 14.88 -10.69
N PHE A 78 -8.96 14.34 -9.47
CA PHE A 78 -7.72 14.16 -8.72
C PHE A 78 -6.68 13.33 -9.49
N ILE A 79 -7.09 12.17 -10.04
CA ILE A 79 -6.20 11.29 -10.81
C ILE A 79 -5.63 12.01 -12.04
N PHE A 80 -6.45 12.78 -12.76
CA PHE A 80 -6.00 13.45 -13.97
C PHE A 80 -5.05 14.62 -13.66
N GLU A 81 -5.29 15.39 -12.60
CA GLU A 81 -4.32 16.42 -12.16
C GLU A 81 -2.99 15.79 -11.73
N MET A 82 -3.05 14.65 -11.04
CA MET A 82 -1.86 13.86 -10.71
C MET A 82 -1.10 13.39 -11.95
N LEU A 83 -1.79 12.85 -12.96
CA LEU A 83 -1.16 12.42 -14.22
C LEU A 83 -0.61 13.60 -15.04
N LYS A 84 -1.26 14.78 -15.01
CA LYS A 84 -0.77 15.98 -15.70
C LYS A 84 0.55 16.47 -15.13
N ALA A 85 0.72 16.36 -13.82
CA ALA A 85 1.92 16.77 -13.11
C ALA A 85 3.01 15.68 -13.10
N PHE A 86 2.70 14.46 -13.55
CA PHE A 86 3.66 13.38 -13.61
C PHE A 86 4.61 13.56 -14.80
N GLU A 87 5.91 13.64 -14.51
CA GLU A 87 6.98 13.62 -15.51
C GLU A 87 7.63 12.23 -15.49
N PRO A 88 7.42 11.41 -16.54
CA PRO A 88 8.00 10.08 -16.66
C PRO A 88 9.54 10.13 -16.56
N PRO A 89 10.17 9.20 -15.81
CA PRO A 89 11.64 9.16 -15.70
C PRO A 89 12.34 8.65 -16.97
N VAL A 90 11.57 8.03 -17.88
CA VAL A 90 12.05 7.45 -19.14
C VAL A 90 11.33 8.06 -20.35
N ASP A 91 12.03 8.16 -21.48
CA ASP A 91 11.46 8.69 -22.72
C ASP A 91 10.49 7.68 -23.34
N MET A 92 9.19 7.94 -23.18
CA MET A 92 8.14 7.09 -23.73
C MET A 92 7.78 7.40 -25.19
N SER A 93 8.52 8.27 -25.89
CA SER A 93 8.21 8.69 -27.28
C SER A 93 8.66 7.70 -28.36
N GLN A 94 9.49 6.71 -28.03
CA GLN A 94 9.96 5.72 -28.99
C GLN A 94 8.92 4.60 -29.17
N ASP A 95 8.61 4.28 -30.43
CA ASP A 95 7.72 3.18 -30.81
C ASP A 95 8.44 1.82 -30.66
N ASP A 96 7.68 0.78 -30.31
CA ASP A 96 8.08 -0.61 -29.99
C ASP A 96 8.71 -1.41 -31.17
N ASP A 97 9.42 -0.77 -32.09
CA ASP A 97 9.96 -1.42 -33.31
C ASP A 97 11.17 -2.35 -33.05
N CYS A 98 11.66 -2.45 -31.81
CA CYS A 98 12.82 -3.29 -31.47
C CYS A 98 12.46 -4.72 -31.06
N CYS A 99 11.19 -5.10 -30.95
CA CYS A 99 10.79 -6.40 -30.40
C CYS A 99 10.30 -7.45 -31.43
N GLU A 100 10.17 -7.13 -32.73
CA GLU A 100 9.51 -8.04 -33.69
C GLU A 100 10.43 -9.01 -34.47
N HIS A 101 11.73 -9.07 -34.21
CA HIS A 101 12.62 -9.97 -34.96
C HIS A 101 13.45 -10.85 -34.04
N HIS A 102 12.81 -11.87 -33.45
CA HIS A 102 13.32 -13.24 -33.26
C HIS A 102 12.36 -13.98 -32.33
N ASP A 103 11.38 -14.73 -32.88
CA ASP A 103 10.92 -15.97 -32.24
C ASP A 103 10.02 -16.79 -33.18
N ASN A 104 10.64 -17.78 -33.81
CA ASN A 104 9.96 -18.94 -34.34
C ASN A 104 10.49 -20.15 -33.55
N GLY A 105 9.91 -20.37 -32.36
CA GLY A 105 10.17 -21.56 -31.54
C GLY A 105 10.21 -21.27 -30.03
N SER A 106 9.17 -21.72 -29.32
CA SER A 106 9.05 -21.72 -27.84
C SER A 106 8.69 -20.39 -27.18
N CYS A 107 7.44 -19.96 -27.37
CA CYS A 107 6.79 -18.99 -26.48
C CYS A 107 6.54 -19.64 -25.11
N GLY A 108 7.43 -19.36 -24.16
CA GLY A 108 7.34 -19.76 -22.76
C GLY A 108 8.43 -19.06 -21.97
N HIS A 109 8.02 -18.42 -20.86
CA HIS A 109 8.86 -17.72 -19.88
C HIS A 109 9.38 -16.33 -20.26
N LEU A 110 8.72 -15.31 -19.70
CA LEU A 110 9.27 -14.33 -18.77
C LEU A 110 8.21 -13.22 -18.63
N LEU A 111 7.25 -13.46 -17.74
CA LEU A 111 6.21 -12.51 -17.34
C LEU A 111 6.45 -12.19 -15.86
N THR A 112 7.40 -11.31 -15.55
CA THR A 112 7.48 -10.70 -14.22
C THR A 112 6.39 -9.63 -14.14
N GLY A 113 5.23 -10.05 -13.63
CA GLY A 113 4.09 -9.18 -13.46
C GLY A 113 4.20 -8.40 -12.17
N ASP A 114 4.43 -7.08 -12.25
CA ASP A 114 4.09 -6.15 -11.18
C ASP A 114 2.63 -6.41 -10.77
N ARG A 115 2.35 -7.14 -9.68
CA ARG A 115 0.97 -7.49 -9.27
C ARG A 115 0.79 -7.65 -7.76
N ASP A 116 0.31 -6.54 -7.17
CA ASP A 116 -0.66 -6.40 -6.05
C ASP A 116 -0.13 -6.19 -4.61
N PRO A 117 0.16 -4.96 -4.14
CA PRO A 117 0.49 -4.72 -2.73
C PRO A 117 -0.72 -4.83 -1.78
N CYS A 118 -1.88 -5.31 -2.27
CA CYS A 118 -3.18 -5.12 -1.66
C CYS A 118 -4.02 -6.38 -1.73
N SER A 119 -3.47 -7.51 -1.28
CA SER A 119 -4.18 -8.78 -1.03
C SER A 119 -5.17 -8.63 0.13
N CYS A 120 -6.18 -7.80 -0.10
CA CYS A 120 -7.37 -7.63 0.72
C CYS A 120 -8.62 -7.84 -0.14
N GLU A 121 -8.60 -8.81 -1.05
CA GLU A 121 -9.84 -9.36 -1.58
C GLU A 121 -10.41 -10.37 -0.57
N SER A 122 -11.54 -9.96 -0.01
CA SER A 122 -12.54 -10.76 0.69
C SER A 122 -12.44 -12.27 0.48
N ALA A 123 -12.28 -13.01 1.58
CA ALA A 123 -12.64 -14.41 1.66
C ALA A 123 -14.01 -14.60 0.98
N SER A 124 -13.99 -15.18 -0.21
CA SER A 124 -15.17 -15.36 -1.02
C SER A 124 -16.03 -16.43 -0.35
N VAL A 125 -17.10 -16.01 0.31
CA VAL A 125 -18.22 -16.90 0.66
C VAL A 125 -18.96 -17.22 -0.63
N SER A 126 -18.35 -18.08 -1.45
CA SER A 126 -19.04 -18.82 -2.50
C SER A 126 -19.17 -20.26 -2.03
N GLY A 127 -20.18 -20.49 -1.18
CA GLY A 127 -20.67 -21.84 -0.91
C GLY A 127 -21.26 -22.42 -2.19
N ARG A 128 -20.42 -22.99 -3.04
CA ARG A 128 -20.86 -23.77 -4.20
C ARG A 128 -21.31 -25.13 -3.68
N ALA A 129 -22.61 -25.25 -3.38
CA ALA A 129 -23.24 -26.52 -3.09
C ALA A 129 -23.18 -27.41 -4.34
N HIS A 130 -22.14 -28.23 -4.45
CA HIS A 130 -22.12 -29.35 -5.38
C HIS A 130 -22.94 -30.49 -4.76
N SER A 131 -24.16 -30.65 -5.27
CA SER A 131 -24.95 -31.86 -5.15
C SER A 131 -24.18 -33.02 -5.77
N THR A 132 -23.54 -33.84 -4.95
CA THR A 132 -23.19 -35.22 -5.31
C THR A 132 -24.07 -36.16 -4.51
N LYS A 133 -24.92 -36.87 -5.26
CA LYS A 133 -25.62 -38.06 -4.78
C LYS A 133 -24.58 -39.12 -4.44
N SER A 134 -24.55 -39.55 -3.18
CA SER A 134 -24.21 -40.92 -2.83
C SER A 134 -25.11 -41.33 -1.69
N GLY A 135 -26.02 -42.25 -1.99
CA GLY A 135 -26.79 -42.93 -0.97
C GLY A 135 -25.93 -44.00 -0.33
N GLU A 136 -25.95 -44.06 0.99
CA GLU A 136 -25.83 -45.30 1.73
C GLU A 136 -26.42 -45.09 3.12
N ALA A 137 -27.38 -45.95 3.45
CA ALA A 137 -28.08 -45.99 4.70
C ALA A 137 -27.23 -46.73 5.75
N CYS A 138 -27.25 -46.26 6.99
CA CYS A 138 -27.40 -47.09 8.18
C CYS A 138 -27.71 -46.17 9.38
N GLY A 139 -28.76 -46.51 10.12
CA GLY A 139 -29.16 -45.81 11.34
C GLY A 139 -28.66 -46.50 12.59
N GLY A 140 -28.93 -45.85 13.73
CA GLY A 140 -29.11 -46.52 15.03
C GLY A 140 -28.30 -45.95 16.20
N HIS A 141 -29.05 -45.47 17.21
CA HIS A 141 -28.79 -45.54 18.66
C HIS A 141 -27.62 -44.71 19.23
N GLU A 142 -27.85 -43.68 20.07
CA GLU A 142 -28.39 -43.60 21.45
C GLU A 142 -27.25 -43.39 22.46
N GLU A 143 -27.41 -42.35 23.30
CA GLU A 143 -26.98 -42.23 24.71
C GLU A 143 -25.46 -42.35 25.03
N GLU A 144 -24.82 -41.64 25.96
CA GLU A 144 -25.20 -40.84 27.12
C GLU A 144 -23.88 -40.23 27.69
N LYS A 145 -23.97 -39.16 28.50
CA LYS A 145 -23.11 -38.84 29.67
C LYS A 145 -21.65 -38.37 29.41
N HIS A 146 -21.01 -37.47 30.19
CA HIS A 146 -21.29 -36.85 31.48
C HIS A 146 -20.34 -35.63 31.67
N GLU A 147 -20.84 -34.59 32.37
CA GLU A 147 -20.16 -33.74 33.39
C GLU A 147 -18.89 -32.93 33.09
N ASN A 148 -18.98 -31.59 33.19
CA ASN A 148 -18.64 -30.70 34.36
C ASN A 148 -17.35 -29.93 34.04
N CYS A 149 -17.10 -28.69 34.46
CA CYS A 149 -17.73 -27.72 35.37
C CYS A 149 -17.17 -26.35 34.92
N CYS A 150 -17.93 -25.26 34.86
CA CYS A 150 -18.07 -24.25 35.95
C CYS A 150 -16.72 -23.65 36.40
N GLU A 151 -16.51 -22.33 36.55
CA GLU A 151 -17.44 -21.23 36.80
C GLU A 151 -16.62 -19.92 37.00
N LEU A 152 -17.29 -18.77 36.75
CA LEU A 152 -17.21 -17.49 37.48
C LEU A 152 -15.93 -16.62 37.34
N GLU A 153 -15.94 -15.28 37.42
CA GLU A 153 -16.93 -14.20 37.59
C GLU A 153 -16.14 -12.88 37.45
N CYS A 154 -16.73 -11.78 36.93
CA CYS A 154 -16.59 -10.47 37.60
C CYS A 154 -17.47 -9.33 37.02
N LYS A 155 -18.53 -9.03 37.77
CA LYS A 155 -18.92 -7.71 38.31
C LYS A 155 -19.28 -6.56 37.36
N THR A 156 -20.59 -6.36 37.29
CA THR A 156 -21.29 -5.10 37.11
C THR A 156 -21.05 -4.13 38.28
N ASN A 157 -20.99 -2.84 37.98
CA ASN A 157 -21.22 -1.77 38.95
C ASN A 157 -22.21 -0.76 38.36
N THR A 158 -23.31 -0.56 39.08
CA THR A 158 -24.36 0.43 38.80
C THR A 158 -24.21 1.57 39.81
N HIS A 159 -24.34 2.81 39.34
CA HIS A 159 -24.78 3.92 40.19
C HIS A 159 -25.81 4.76 39.43
N LYS A 160 -26.96 4.96 40.08
CA LYS A 160 -28.12 5.76 39.66
C LYS A 160 -28.07 7.16 40.27
N GLY A 161 -28.68 8.11 39.57
CA GLY A 161 -29.23 9.38 40.06
C GLY A 161 -28.88 10.53 39.11
N GLY A 162 -29.77 11.37 38.59
CA GLY A 162 -31.22 11.57 38.70
C GLY A 162 -31.59 12.65 37.64
N CYS A 163 -32.85 12.72 37.24
CA CYS A 163 -33.35 13.65 36.22
C CYS A 163 -33.45 15.09 36.74
N ASP A 164 -33.28 16.09 35.86
CA ASP A 164 -34.34 17.03 35.46
C ASP A 164 -33.81 18.20 34.59
N ASN A 165 -34.73 18.69 33.75
CA ASN A 165 -34.78 19.97 33.04
C ASN A 165 -34.32 20.03 31.57
N VAL A 166 -35.33 19.80 30.73
CA VAL A 166 -35.69 20.46 29.46
C VAL A 166 -35.22 21.92 29.38
N THR A 167 -34.50 22.25 28.31
CA THR A 167 -34.68 23.50 27.56
C THR A 167 -34.41 23.25 26.08
N ASP A 168 -35.49 23.33 25.29
CA ASP A 168 -35.49 23.45 23.84
C ASP A 168 -34.61 24.64 23.39
N VAL A 169 -33.66 24.38 22.49
CA VAL A 169 -33.12 25.41 21.59
C VAL A 169 -33.43 24.97 20.17
N LYS A 170 -34.40 25.66 19.59
CA LYS A 170 -34.76 25.56 18.17
C LYS A 170 -33.72 26.32 17.37
N ASP A 171 -32.87 25.63 16.62
CA ASP A 171 -32.17 26.24 15.50
C ASP A 171 -33.08 26.19 14.27
N GLN A 172 -33.59 27.37 13.93
CA GLN A 172 -34.32 27.65 12.70
C GLN A 172 -33.31 27.90 11.58
N ASP A 173 -33.03 26.89 10.77
CA ASP A 173 -32.45 27.12 9.45
C ASP A 173 -33.55 27.60 8.49
N VAL A 174 -33.50 28.89 8.20
CA VAL A 174 -34.31 29.54 7.16
C VAL A 174 -33.82 29.05 5.80
N PHE A 175 -34.61 28.18 5.18
CA PHE A 175 -34.52 27.88 3.75
C PHE A 175 -34.89 29.12 2.94
N ASP A 176 -33.93 29.67 2.19
CA ASP A 176 -34.18 30.67 1.16
C ASP A 176 -34.34 29.96 -0.21
N PRO A 177 -35.53 29.96 -0.83
CA PRO A 177 -35.79 29.21 -2.05
C PRO A 177 -35.69 30.14 -3.27
N THR A 178 -34.49 30.60 -3.59
CA THR A 178 -34.20 31.15 -4.92
C THR A 178 -32.75 30.85 -5.30
N ASP A 179 -32.50 29.69 -5.90
CA ASP A 179 -31.53 29.67 -6.98
C ASP A 179 -32.08 28.91 -8.17
N SER A 180 -32.27 29.70 -9.22
CA SER A 180 -32.74 29.33 -10.53
C SER A 180 -31.87 28.23 -11.13
N SER A 181 -32.53 27.24 -11.70
CA SER A 181 -32.03 26.32 -12.71
C SER A 181 -31.02 26.98 -13.66
N LYS A 182 -29.73 26.74 -13.41
CA LYS A 182 -28.72 26.73 -14.46
C LYS A 182 -28.16 25.32 -14.49
N ASP A 183 -28.50 24.62 -15.57
CA ASP A 183 -27.80 23.44 -16.03
C ASP A 183 -26.30 23.74 -16.04
N ILE A 184 -25.59 23.27 -15.01
CA ILE A 184 -24.15 23.07 -15.10
C ILE A 184 -24.02 21.80 -15.94
N SER A 185 -23.82 21.99 -17.24
CA SER A 185 -23.26 20.98 -18.12
C SER A 185 -22.14 20.27 -17.37
N SER A 186 -22.26 18.96 -17.21
CA SER A 186 -21.21 18.10 -16.68
C SER A 186 -19.97 18.25 -17.54
N VAL A 187 -19.08 19.16 -17.16
CA VAL A 187 -17.72 19.20 -17.70
C VAL A 187 -17.07 17.93 -17.18
N HIS A 188 -17.03 16.90 -18.03
CA HIS A 188 -16.22 15.73 -17.76
C HIS A 188 -14.77 16.19 -17.64
N PRO A 189 -14.00 15.76 -16.62
CA PRO A 189 -12.58 16.05 -16.56
C PRO A 189 -11.95 15.62 -17.89
N GLU A 190 -11.37 16.55 -18.62
CA GLU A 190 -10.70 16.25 -19.88
C GLU A 190 -9.42 15.46 -19.59
N SER A 191 -9.22 14.40 -20.36
CA SER A 191 -7.99 13.61 -20.34
C SER A 191 -6.79 14.53 -20.64
N PRO A 192 -5.60 14.30 -20.07
CA PRO A 192 -4.43 15.12 -20.37
C PRO A 192 -4.06 15.05 -21.88
N ASP A 193 -3.94 16.21 -22.55
CA ASP A 193 -3.64 16.33 -24.00
C ASP A 193 -2.38 15.54 -24.45
N ARG A 194 -1.40 15.37 -23.55
CA ARG A 194 -0.17 14.61 -23.81
C ARG A 194 -0.40 13.10 -23.94
N ILE A 195 -1.56 12.59 -23.51
CA ILE A 195 -1.85 11.15 -23.40
C ILE A 195 -2.96 10.71 -24.36
N ASP A 196 -3.60 11.65 -25.07
CA ASP A 196 -4.60 11.35 -26.11
C ASP A 196 -4.01 10.58 -27.32
N SER A 197 -2.67 10.60 -27.44
CA SER A 197 -1.89 9.86 -28.44
C SER A 197 -1.57 8.42 -28.03
N MET A 198 -1.84 8.00 -26.79
CA MET A 198 -1.52 6.64 -26.36
C MET A 198 -2.55 5.64 -26.90
N PRO A 199 -2.12 4.46 -27.39
CA PRO A 199 -3.05 3.42 -27.83
C PRO A 199 -4.04 3.09 -26.72
N HIS A 200 -5.33 2.97 -27.05
CA HIS A 200 -6.33 2.46 -26.11
C HIS A 200 -6.04 0.99 -25.81
N PHE A 201 -5.19 0.73 -24.82
CA PHE A 201 -4.92 -0.61 -24.35
C PHE A 201 -6.14 -1.13 -23.57
N HIS A 202 -6.52 -2.37 -23.85
CA HIS A 202 -7.42 -3.09 -22.95
C HIS A 202 -6.69 -3.34 -21.63
N VAL A 203 -7.04 -2.58 -20.59
CA VAL A 203 -6.43 -2.73 -19.27
C VAL A 203 -7.21 -3.77 -18.45
N PRO A 204 -6.57 -4.85 -17.99
CA PRO A 204 -7.18 -5.80 -17.07
C PRO A 204 -7.75 -5.11 -15.83
N LEU A 205 -8.91 -5.55 -15.34
CA LEU A 205 -9.55 -4.98 -14.15
C LEU A 205 -8.63 -4.97 -12.92
N VAL A 206 -7.80 -6.01 -12.77
CA VAL A 206 -6.80 -6.13 -11.69
C VAL A 206 -5.84 -4.93 -11.63
N ASP A 207 -5.51 -4.30 -12.77
CA ASP A 207 -4.66 -3.11 -12.78
C ASP A 207 -5.41 -1.86 -12.30
N VAL A 208 -6.71 -1.75 -12.62
CA VAL A 208 -7.56 -0.66 -12.13
C VAL A 208 -7.88 -0.83 -10.64
N ASP A 209 -7.97 -2.06 -10.15
CA ASP A 209 -8.16 -2.34 -8.72
C ASP A 209 -6.96 -1.87 -7.87
N LYS A 210 -5.75 -1.87 -8.44
CA LYS A 210 -4.59 -1.22 -7.80
C LYS A 210 -4.75 0.28 -7.70
N VAL A 211 -5.30 0.95 -8.71
CA VAL A 211 -5.63 2.39 -8.62
C VAL A 211 -6.62 2.63 -7.48
N ARG A 212 -7.62 1.77 -7.31
CA ARG A 212 -8.55 1.84 -6.16
C ARG A 212 -7.82 1.63 -4.84
N CYS A 213 -6.84 0.72 -4.78
CA CYS A 213 -5.99 0.56 -3.59
C CYS A 213 -5.13 1.80 -3.31
N VAL A 214 -4.54 2.45 -4.33
CA VAL A 214 -3.82 3.72 -4.16
C VAL A 214 -4.71 4.78 -3.52
N ILE A 215 -5.95 4.94 -4.00
CA ILE A 215 -6.91 5.90 -3.41
C ILE A 215 -7.16 5.62 -1.91
N ARG A 216 -7.17 4.34 -1.48
CA ARG A 216 -7.27 3.99 -0.06
C ARG A 216 -5.96 4.24 0.71
N ASN A 217 -4.81 4.01 0.09
CA ASN A 217 -3.49 4.32 0.69
C ASN A 217 -3.33 5.82 0.93
N ILE A 218 -3.91 6.70 0.08
CA ILE A 218 -3.95 8.13 0.33
C ILE A 218 -4.61 8.45 1.67
N VAL A 219 -5.65 7.71 2.07
CA VAL A 219 -6.29 7.88 3.38
C VAL A 219 -5.34 7.52 4.51
N ARG A 220 -4.69 6.36 4.40
CA ARG A 220 -3.72 5.88 5.40
C ARG A 220 -2.60 6.91 5.60
N ASP A 221 -1.98 7.38 4.53
CA ASP A 221 -0.77 8.18 4.61
C ASP A 221 -0.99 9.69 4.69
N TRP A 222 -2.09 10.22 4.15
CA TRP A 222 -2.24 11.65 3.90
C TRP A 222 -3.60 12.23 4.31
N ALA A 223 -4.46 11.46 4.97
CA ALA A 223 -5.70 11.97 5.53
C ALA A 223 -5.70 11.91 7.05
N THR A 224 -6.41 12.84 7.69
CA THR A 224 -6.68 12.80 9.14
C THR A 224 -7.40 11.52 9.54
N GLU A 225 -8.24 10.96 8.66
CA GLU A 225 -8.95 9.71 8.93
C GLU A 225 -7.98 8.51 9.10
N GLY A 226 -6.80 8.56 8.46
CA GLY A 226 -5.73 7.57 8.63
C GLY A 226 -4.87 7.75 9.88
N GLN A 227 -5.05 8.84 10.65
CA GLN A 227 -4.17 9.16 11.79
C GLN A 227 -4.09 8.03 12.80
N LYS A 228 -5.21 7.41 13.17
CA LYS A 228 -5.22 6.28 14.12
C LYS A 228 -4.36 5.11 13.62
N GLU A 229 -4.48 4.77 12.34
CA GLU A 229 -3.71 3.68 11.73
C GLU A 229 -2.20 4.03 11.70
N ARG A 230 -1.85 5.28 11.43
CA ARG A 230 -0.46 5.77 11.54
C ARG A 230 0.04 5.81 12.97
N ASP A 231 -0.77 6.20 13.95
CA ASP A 231 -0.37 6.18 15.36
C ASP A 231 -0.06 4.76 15.83
N GLN A 232 -0.81 3.76 15.34
CA GLN A 232 -0.57 2.35 15.64
C GLN A 232 0.66 1.79 14.90
N CYS A 233 0.92 2.23 13.67
CA CYS A 233 2.04 1.75 12.86
C CYS A 233 3.32 2.60 12.99
N TYR A 234 3.26 3.86 12.63
CA TYR A 234 4.40 4.78 12.54
C TYR A 234 4.85 5.26 13.92
N GLY A 235 3.91 5.52 14.84
CA GLY A 235 4.23 5.97 16.21
C GLY A 235 5.31 5.12 16.91
N PRO A 236 5.11 3.79 17.07
CA PRO A 236 6.08 2.89 17.68
C PRO A 236 7.45 2.86 16.98
N ILE A 237 7.48 3.02 15.65
CA ILE A 237 8.71 3.07 14.87
C ILE A 237 9.48 4.36 15.17
N LEU A 238 8.77 5.50 15.14
CA LEU A 238 9.35 6.81 15.42
C LEU A 238 9.87 6.90 16.86
N GLU A 239 9.17 6.30 17.82
CA GLU A 239 9.61 6.18 19.21
C GLU A 239 10.95 5.42 19.33
N GLU A 240 11.11 4.30 18.63
CA GLU A 240 12.35 3.53 18.64
C GLU A 240 13.51 4.28 17.96
N LEU A 241 13.24 5.00 16.87
CA LEU A 241 14.23 5.88 16.24
C LEU A 241 14.67 7.01 17.19
N GLN A 242 13.75 7.60 17.95
CA GLN A 242 14.09 8.59 18.97
C GLN A 242 14.89 7.98 20.12
N ARG A 243 14.53 6.77 20.58
CA ARG A 243 15.24 6.05 21.63
C ARG A 243 16.68 5.73 21.25
N HIS A 244 16.91 5.34 20.00
CA HIS A 244 18.24 4.96 19.50
C HIS A 244 19.12 6.11 19.08
N PHE A 245 18.51 7.21 18.63
CA PHE A 245 19.23 8.39 18.17
C PHE A 245 18.75 9.63 18.93
N PRO A 246 18.89 9.69 20.27
CA PRO A 246 18.35 10.79 21.08
C PRO A 246 19.10 12.11 20.83
N GLU A 247 20.39 12.03 20.55
CA GLU A 247 21.27 13.15 20.25
C GLU A 247 21.64 13.12 18.77
N ARG A 248 21.00 13.99 17.97
CA ARG A 248 21.25 14.11 16.54
C ARG A 248 22.00 15.41 16.25
N SER A 249 23.20 15.29 15.68
CA SER A 249 23.93 16.46 15.16
C SER A 249 23.28 16.91 13.85
N LYS A 250 23.19 18.24 13.65
CA LYS A 250 22.75 18.79 12.36
C LYS A 250 23.82 18.63 11.27
N GLU A 251 25.08 18.58 11.68
CA GLU A 251 26.24 18.43 10.82
C GLU A 251 26.45 16.99 10.35
N SER A 252 26.00 16.01 11.13
CA SER A 252 26.02 14.59 10.77
C SER A 252 24.75 13.89 11.27
N PRO A 253 23.61 14.10 10.58
CA PRO A 253 22.36 13.45 10.95
C PRO A 253 22.41 11.94 10.62
N PRO A 254 21.75 11.09 11.42
CA PRO A 254 21.68 9.66 11.14
C PRO A 254 20.91 9.36 9.85
N THR A 255 21.35 8.35 9.10
CA THR A 255 20.71 7.89 7.86
C THR A 255 19.69 6.79 8.13
N CYS A 256 18.50 6.90 7.54
CA CYS A 256 17.43 5.90 7.65
C CYS A 256 16.88 5.54 6.26
N LEU A 257 16.86 4.24 5.97
CA LEU A 257 16.20 3.69 4.78
C LEU A 257 14.83 3.12 5.15
N VAL A 258 13.83 3.37 4.31
CA VAL A 258 12.46 2.85 4.44
C VAL A 258 12.10 2.08 3.16
N PRO A 259 12.37 0.76 3.08
CA PRO A 259 11.94 -0.07 1.97
C PRO A 259 10.41 -0.21 1.94
N GLY A 260 9.82 -0.22 0.75
CA GLY A 260 8.36 -0.26 0.59
C GLY A 260 7.67 0.97 1.17
N ALA A 261 8.18 2.16 0.86
CA ALA A 261 7.74 3.41 1.47
C ALA A 261 6.32 3.85 1.05
N GLY A 262 5.70 3.22 0.05
CA GLY A 262 4.35 3.54 -0.40
C GLY A 262 4.22 5.00 -0.84
N LEU A 263 3.34 5.75 -0.18
CA LEU A 263 3.14 7.17 -0.47
C LEU A 263 4.09 8.10 0.31
N GLY A 264 5.12 7.55 0.96
CA GLY A 264 6.26 8.27 1.52
C GLY A 264 6.03 8.94 2.88
N ARG A 265 4.85 8.76 3.50
CA ARG A 265 4.52 9.43 4.77
C ARG A 265 5.47 9.09 5.91
N LEU A 266 5.78 7.81 6.10
CA LEU A 266 6.69 7.37 7.17
C LEU A 266 8.12 7.91 6.95
N ALA A 267 8.63 7.83 5.72
CA ALA A 267 9.93 8.38 5.36
C ALA A 267 9.99 9.90 5.60
N LEU A 268 8.91 10.63 5.30
CA LEU A 268 8.78 12.05 5.59
C LEU A 268 8.79 12.33 7.10
N GLU A 269 8.01 11.60 7.91
CA GLU A 269 7.98 11.81 9.36
C GLU A 269 9.34 11.49 10.01
N ILE A 270 10.06 10.49 9.51
CA ILE A 270 11.44 10.19 9.93
C ILE A 270 12.37 11.36 9.58
N SER A 271 12.23 11.96 8.39
CA SER A 271 12.96 13.18 8.03
C SER A 271 12.63 14.33 8.99
N CYS A 272 11.36 14.53 9.35
CA CYS A 272 10.95 15.55 10.32
C CYS A 272 11.58 15.38 11.71
N LEU A 273 12.00 14.15 12.08
CA LEU A 273 12.75 13.90 13.31
C LEU A 273 14.23 14.31 13.24
N GLY A 274 14.71 14.74 12.08
CA GLY A 274 16.09 15.16 11.84
C GLY A 274 16.99 14.06 11.27
N PHE A 275 16.44 13.04 10.62
CA PHE A 275 17.22 12.03 9.89
C PHE A 275 17.48 12.46 8.44
N ILE A 276 18.54 11.92 7.83
CA ILE A 276 18.62 11.78 6.38
C ILE A 276 17.79 10.54 6.04
N SER A 277 16.63 10.73 5.42
CA SER A 277 15.62 9.69 5.24
C SER A 277 15.42 9.41 3.77
N GLN A 278 15.55 8.15 3.37
CA GLN A 278 15.24 7.70 2.02
C GLN A 278 14.13 6.68 2.06
N GLY A 279 13.01 6.96 1.40
CA GLY A 279 12.04 5.93 1.05
C GLY A 279 12.46 5.18 -0.22
N ASN A 280 12.19 3.89 -0.31
CA ASN A 280 12.33 3.11 -1.54
C ASN A 280 10.97 2.53 -1.93
N GLU A 281 10.60 2.67 -3.20
CA GLU A 281 9.34 2.15 -3.74
C GLU A 281 9.56 1.72 -5.19
N PHE A 282 9.06 0.54 -5.57
CA PHE A 282 9.19 0.03 -6.93
C PHE A 282 7.91 0.24 -7.75
N SER A 283 6.75 0.31 -7.08
CA SER A 283 5.48 0.38 -7.76
C SER A 283 5.23 1.77 -8.33
N TYR A 284 5.24 1.89 -9.65
CA TYR A 284 4.83 3.12 -10.34
C TYR A 284 3.41 3.58 -9.97
N TYR A 285 2.52 2.68 -9.55
CA TYR A 285 1.23 3.08 -8.98
C TYR A 285 1.41 3.99 -7.77
N MET A 286 2.24 3.60 -6.80
CA MET A 286 2.52 4.37 -5.61
C MET A 286 3.38 5.60 -5.92
N MET A 287 4.43 5.45 -6.74
CA MET A 287 5.37 6.54 -7.04
C MET A 287 4.70 7.74 -7.72
N ILE A 288 3.82 7.52 -8.70
CA ILE A 288 3.10 8.62 -9.38
C ILE A 288 2.30 9.43 -8.34
N CYS A 289 1.60 8.75 -7.43
CA CYS A 289 0.79 9.39 -6.40
C CYS A 289 1.64 10.04 -5.30
N SER A 290 2.69 9.35 -4.86
CA SER A 290 3.67 9.83 -3.88
C SER A 290 4.32 11.13 -4.36
N SER A 291 4.84 11.14 -5.59
CA SER A 291 5.45 12.34 -6.17
C SER A 291 4.48 13.52 -6.24
N PHE A 292 3.23 13.28 -6.62
CA PHE A 292 2.21 14.33 -6.64
C PHE A 292 1.93 14.90 -5.25
N LEU A 293 1.69 14.03 -4.26
CA LEU A 293 1.40 14.48 -2.89
C LEU A 293 2.59 15.21 -2.26
N LEU A 294 3.80 14.69 -2.44
CA LEU A 294 5.03 15.26 -1.86
C LEU A 294 5.44 16.58 -2.53
N ASN A 295 5.28 16.71 -3.85
CA ASN A 295 5.92 17.79 -4.61
C ASN A 295 4.94 18.80 -5.21
N GLN A 296 3.68 18.43 -5.44
CA GLN A 296 2.73 19.26 -6.20
C GLN A 296 1.65 19.88 -5.33
N THR A 297 1.37 19.33 -4.14
CA THR A 297 0.39 19.90 -3.22
C THR A 297 0.87 21.22 -2.61
N GLN A 298 -0.03 22.20 -2.53
CA GLN A 298 0.27 23.57 -2.11
C GLN A 298 -0.44 23.96 -0.80
N ALA A 299 -1.49 23.23 -0.42
CA ALA A 299 -2.24 23.50 0.80
C ALA A 299 -2.73 22.23 1.50
N VAL A 300 -2.88 22.31 2.82
CA VAL A 300 -3.58 21.29 3.59
C VAL A 300 -5.04 21.21 3.14
N GLY A 301 -5.52 20.01 2.87
CA GLY A 301 -6.89 19.74 2.44
C GLY A 301 -7.23 20.25 1.03
N GLU A 302 -6.22 20.51 0.19
CA GLU A 302 -6.38 20.98 -1.20
C GLU A 302 -7.27 20.06 -2.04
N TRP A 303 -7.12 18.75 -1.87
CA TRP A 303 -7.81 17.74 -2.66
C TRP A 303 -8.90 17.07 -1.86
N THR A 304 -9.99 16.71 -2.54
CA THR A 304 -11.08 15.92 -1.97
C THR A 304 -11.27 14.63 -2.77
N ILE A 305 -11.12 13.50 -2.10
CA ILE A 305 -11.30 12.16 -2.66
C ILE A 305 -12.47 11.42 -2.00
N HIS A 306 -12.94 10.36 -2.65
CA HIS A 306 -14.00 9.46 -2.19
C HIS A 306 -13.52 8.00 -2.25
N PRO A 307 -12.76 7.54 -1.25
CA PRO A 307 -12.04 6.26 -1.28
C PRO A 307 -12.94 5.03 -1.12
N TRP A 308 -14.17 5.21 -0.62
CA TRP A 308 -15.03 4.10 -0.18
C TRP A 308 -16.17 3.75 -1.15
N ILE A 309 -16.19 4.37 -2.33
CA ILE A 309 -17.32 4.27 -3.27
C ILE A 309 -17.34 2.97 -4.08
N HIS A 310 -16.25 2.20 -4.09
CA HIS A 310 -16.07 1.04 -4.99
C HIS A 310 -16.83 -0.22 -4.55
N SER A 311 -17.36 -0.26 -3.32
CA SER A 311 -18.14 -1.41 -2.82
C SER A 311 -19.44 -0.97 -2.14
N ASN A 312 -20.54 -1.65 -2.44
CA ASN A 312 -21.82 -1.49 -1.74
C ASN A 312 -21.96 -2.42 -0.52
N CYS A 313 -20.96 -3.26 -0.26
CA CYS A 313 -20.99 -4.22 0.84
C CYS A 313 -20.56 -3.55 2.16
N ASN A 314 -21.01 -4.12 3.28
CA ASN A 314 -20.55 -3.77 4.63
C ASN A 314 -20.60 -2.27 4.99
N SER A 315 -21.50 -1.52 4.36
CA SER A 315 -21.72 -0.10 4.63
C SER A 315 -22.89 0.08 5.60
N LEU A 316 -22.68 0.82 6.69
CA LEU A 316 -23.74 1.16 7.64
C LEU A 316 -24.76 2.14 7.04
N SER A 317 -24.29 3.06 6.18
CA SER A 317 -25.12 4.06 5.51
C SER A 317 -24.57 4.46 4.15
N ASP A 318 -25.43 4.98 3.27
CA ASP A 318 -25.02 5.59 2.01
C ASP A 318 -24.08 6.79 2.23
N SER A 319 -24.30 7.55 3.30
CA SER A 319 -23.43 8.67 3.68
C SER A 319 -22.02 8.21 4.02
N ASP A 320 -21.84 7.05 4.64
CA ASP A 320 -20.51 6.52 4.94
C ASP A 320 -19.78 6.13 3.66
N GLN A 321 -20.46 5.47 2.73
CA GLN A 321 -19.88 5.09 1.43
C GLN A 321 -19.48 6.32 0.60
N LEU A 322 -20.34 7.36 0.59
CA LEU A 322 -20.20 8.55 -0.25
C LEU A 322 -19.34 9.66 0.38
N ARG A 323 -18.86 9.49 1.62
CA ARG A 323 -18.21 10.58 2.35
C ARG A 323 -16.97 11.13 1.62
N PRO A 324 -16.76 12.45 1.59
CA PRO A 324 -15.53 13.04 1.11
C PRO A 324 -14.41 12.92 2.16
N ILE A 325 -13.18 12.82 1.70
CA ILE A 325 -11.96 12.90 2.52
C ILE A 325 -11.03 13.95 1.92
N SER A 326 -10.61 14.92 2.75
CA SER A 326 -9.69 15.99 2.37
C SER A 326 -8.23 15.58 2.59
N VAL A 327 -7.36 15.86 1.63
CA VAL A 327 -5.92 15.53 1.64
C VAL A 327 -5.08 16.63 0.96
N PRO A 328 -3.80 16.79 1.31
CA PRO A 328 -3.12 16.13 2.42
C PRO A 328 -3.48 16.77 3.78
N ASP A 329 -3.35 16.04 4.88
CA ASP A 329 -3.61 16.53 6.24
C ASP A 329 -2.44 17.31 6.85
N ILE A 330 -1.25 17.15 6.28
CA ILE A 330 -0.06 17.98 6.49
C ILE A 330 0.49 18.42 5.14
N LEU A 331 1.11 19.59 5.06
CA LEU A 331 1.75 20.05 3.83
C LEU A 331 3.25 19.68 3.85
N PRO A 332 3.74 18.80 2.94
CA PRO A 332 5.10 18.26 2.97
C PRO A 332 6.20 19.32 3.04
N VAL A 333 6.12 20.37 2.21
CA VAL A 333 7.12 21.45 2.16
C VAL A 333 7.23 22.23 3.48
N SER A 334 6.19 22.23 4.31
CA SER A 334 6.15 22.90 5.61
C SER A 334 6.24 21.96 6.80
N ALA A 335 6.37 20.64 6.56
CA ALA A 335 6.37 19.62 7.61
C ALA A 335 7.66 19.60 8.44
N GLY A 336 8.69 20.37 8.04
CA GLY A 336 9.99 20.40 8.71
C GLY A 336 10.91 19.26 8.28
N ILE A 337 10.78 18.78 7.04
CA ILE A 337 11.72 17.83 6.44
C ILE A 337 13.15 18.39 6.41
N THR A 338 14.13 17.51 6.57
CA THR A 338 15.55 17.84 6.34
C THR A 338 15.85 17.91 4.84
N GLU A 339 16.98 18.53 4.48
CA GLU A 339 17.53 18.45 3.11
C GLU A 339 17.87 17.01 2.68
N GLY A 340 17.89 16.06 3.62
CA GLY A 340 18.19 14.65 3.38
C GLY A 340 16.96 13.78 3.11
N PHE A 341 15.77 14.35 2.90
CA PHE A 341 14.59 13.57 2.49
C PHE A 341 14.64 13.22 0.99
N SER A 342 14.51 11.94 0.65
CA SER A 342 14.47 11.48 -0.74
C SER A 342 13.57 10.25 -0.93
N MET A 343 13.16 10.00 -2.17
CA MET A 343 12.47 8.78 -2.59
C MET A 343 13.26 8.14 -3.74
N CYS A 344 13.59 6.86 -3.62
CA CYS A 344 14.29 6.08 -4.63
C CYS A 344 13.31 5.12 -5.32
N GLY A 345 13.20 5.23 -6.64
CA GLY A 345 12.40 4.32 -7.47
C GLY A 345 13.19 3.07 -7.85
N GLY A 346 12.60 1.89 -7.64
CA GLY A 346 13.18 0.61 -8.08
C GLY A 346 12.98 -0.51 -7.07
N ASP A 347 13.23 -1.75 -7.50
CA ASP A 347 13.14 -2.93 -6.64
C ASP A 347 14.21 -2.88 -5.52
N PHE A 348 13.81 -3.23 -4.30
CA PHE A 348 14.70 -3.16 -3.14
C PHE A 348 15.95 -4.04 -3.29
N VAL A 349 15.79 -5.25 -3.84
CA VAL A 349 16.92 -6.16 -4.05
C VAL A 349 17.83 -5.57 -5.11
N GLU A 350 17.30 -5.15 -6.24
CA GLU A 350 18.11 -4.59 -7.33
C GLU A 350 18.88 -3.33 -6.91
N VAL A 351 18.22 -2.41 -6.21
CA VAL A 351 18.83 -1.13 -5.81
C VAL A 351 19.87 -1.31 -4.71
N TYR A 352 19.64 -2.21 -3.75
CA TYR A 352 20.44 -2.29 -2.52
C TYR A 352 21.33 -3.55 -2.38
N SER A 353 21.31 -4.48 -3.35
CA SER A 353 22.12 -5.71 -3.31
C SER A 353 23.60 -5.53 -3.71
N ASP A 354 23.90 -4.61 -4.63
CA ASP A 354 25.25 -4.44 -5.20
C ASP A 354 25.85 -3.05 -4.88
N PRO A 355 26.90 -2.98 -4.03
CA PRO A 355 27.60 -1.73 -3.71
C PRO A 355 28.29 -1.05 -4.89
N SER A 356 28.35 -1.68 -6.07
CA SER A 356 29.03 -1.16 -7.26
C SER A 356 28.12 -0.51 -8.30
N GLN A 357 26.78 -0.60 -8.14
CA GLN A 357 25.83 -0.14 -9.17
C GLN A 357 25.08 1.15 -8.86
N VAL A 358 25.19 1.69 -7.65
CA VAL A 358 24.65 3.02 -7.33
C VAL A 358 25.73 4.05 -7.63
N VAL A 359 25.42 5.00 -8.51
CA VAL A 359 26.24 6.17 -8.81
C VAL A 359 25.51 7.41 -8.31
N ASP A 360 26.25 8.43 -7.86
CA ASP A 360 25.65 9.70 -7.50
C ASP A 360 25.17 10.48 -8.75
N ALA A 361 24.54 11.64 -8.53
CA ALA A 361 24.09 12.52 -9.62
C ALA A 361 25.23 13.02 -10.55
N ASN A 362 26.50 12.78 -10.17
CA ASN A 362 27.69 13.15 -10.93
C ASN A 362 28.38 11.93 -11.57
N ASN A 363 27.74 10.76 -11.54
CA ASN A 363 28.26 9.51 -12.10
C ASN A 363 29.52 8.97 -11.39
N GLU A 364 29.75 9.40 -10.14
CA GLU A 364 30.77 8.81 -9.27
C GLU A 364 30.19 7.58 -8.57
N PRO A 365 30.96 6.47 -8.43
CA PRO A 365 30.48 5.31 -7.71
C PRO A 365 30.11 5.72 -6.29
N PHE A 366 28.89 5.39 -5.86
CA PHE A 366 28.52 5.37 -4.45
C PHE A 366 29.27 4.20 -3.80
N THR A 367 30.58 4.35 -3.67
CA THR A 367 31.43 3.36 -3.02
C THR A 367 30.91 3.21 -1.59
N ALA A 368 30.29 2.07 -1.29
CA ALA A 368 29.77 1.63 0.00
C ALA A 368 28.27 1.87 0.26
N LEU A 369 27.40 1.08 -0.37
CA LEU A 369 26.12 0.74 0.27
C LEU A 369 26.30 -0.20 1.48
N ALA A 370 27.35 -1.03 1.48
CA ALA A 370 27.68 -1.87 2.61
C ALA A 370 28.01 -1.00 3.84
N GLY A 371 27.18 -1.07 4.87
CA GLY A 371 27.32 -0.22 6.05
C GLY A 371 27.04 1.26 5.81
N ALA A 372 26.11 1.62 4.92
CA ALA A 372 25.72 3.02 4.68
C ALA A 372 24.66 3.56 5.65
N TRP A 373 23.83 2.67 6.21
CA TRP A 373 22.61 3.07 6.94
C TRP A 373 22.76 2.92 8.44
N ASP A 374 22.45 3.98 9.20
CA ASP A 374 22.35 3.91 10.66
C ASP A 374 21.10 3.10 11.08
N SER A 375 20.01 3.23 10.32
CA SER A 375 18.80 2.45 10.51
C SER A 375 18.11 2.01 9.23
N VAL A 376 17.42 0.87 9.28
CA VAL A 376 16.47 0.41 8.27
C VAL A 376 15.12 0.19 8.96
N VAL A 377 14.07 0.71 8.34
CA VAL A 377 12.69 0.63 8.85
C VAL A 377 11.81 -0.09 7.84
N THR A 378 11.25 -1.23 8.22
CA THR A 378 10.31 -2.00 7.38
C THR A 378 8.92 -1.93 7.99
N CYS A 379 7.93 -1.45 7.25
CA CYS A 379 6.54 -1.33 7.72
C CYS A 379 5.60 -1.95 6.69
N PHE A 380 5.01 -3.11 6.97
CA PHE A 380 4.20 -3.89 6.02
C PHE A 380 4.97 -4.18 4.70
N PHE A 381 6.21 -4.65 4.83
CA PHE A 381 7.13 -4.83 3.69
C PHE A 381 7.73 -6.23 3.57
N LEU A 382 8.11 -6.89 4.68
CA LEU A 382 8.88 -8.14 4.58
C LEU A 382 8.14 -9.28 3.87
N ASP A 383 6.81 -9.28 3.96
CA ASP A 383 5.92 -10.24 3.35
C ASP A 383 5.64 -9.97 1.85
N THR A 384 6.20 -8.90 1.29
CA THR A 384 6.18 -8.63 -0.16
C THR A 384 7.34 -9.32 -0.90
N ALA A 385 8.21 -10.04 -0.21
CA ALA A 385 9.36 -10.70 -0.82
C ALA A 385 8.99 -12.02 -1.49
N HIS A 386 9.54 -12.30 -2.68
CA HIS A 386 9.61 -13.66 -3.21
C HIS A 386 10.47 -14.55 -2.30
N ASN A 387 11.59 -14.00 -1.82
CA ASN A 387 12.51 -14.64 -0.90
C ASN A 387 12.86 -13.70 0.26
N ILE A 388 12.15 -13.84 1.38
CA ILE A 388 12.37 -13.00 2.58
C ILE A 388 13.80 -13.12 3.15
N ILE A 389 14.51 -14.22 2.87
CA ILE A 389 15.89 -14.41 3.32
C ILE A 389 16.82 -13.40 2.65
N GLU A 390 16.60 -13.14 1.36
CA GLU A 390 17.37 -12.15 0.60
C GLU A 390 17.15 -10.73 1.13
N TYR A 391 15.91 -10.40 1.50
CA TYR A 391 15.62 -9.12 2.17
C TYR A 391 16.44 -8.99 3.47
N ILE A 392 16.41 -10.01 4.34
CA ILE A 392 17.16 -9.98 5.62
C ILE A 392 18.66 -9.88 5.39
N GLU A 393 19.19 -10.59 4.40
CA GLU A 393 20.60 -10.53 4.01
C GLU A 393 21.02 -9.13 3.58
N ILE A 394 20.24 -8.50 2.71
CA ILE A 394 20.51 -7.14 2.21
C ILE A 394 20.42 -6.14 3.36
N ILE A 395 19.37 -6.20 4.18
CA ILE A 395 19.22 -5.34 5.36
C ILE A 395 20.46 -5.45 6.27
N SER A 396 20.95 -6.68 6.52
CA SER A 396 22.19 -6.88 7.27
C SER A 396 23.40 -6.25 6.59
N LYS A 397 23.57 -6.43 5.26
CA LYS A 397 24.71 -5.89 4.51
C LYS A 397 24.74 -4.35 4.52
N ILE A 398 23.59 -3.70 4.30
CA ILE A 398 23.52 -2.24 4.12
C ILE A 398 23.54 -1.47 5.45
N LEU A 399 23.17 -2.12 6.56
CA LEU A 399 23.27 -1.52 7.89
C LEU A 399 24.74 -1.38 8.33
N LYS A 400 25.06 -0.23 8.95
CA LYS A 400 26.31 -0.02 9.67
C LYS A 400 26.46 -1.05 10.79
N ASP A 401 27.70 -1.31 11.16
CA ASP A 401 27.99 -2.05 12.40
C ASP A 401 27.39 -1.31 13.59
N GLY A 402 26.58 -2.00 14.39
CA GLY A 402 25.80 -1.39 15.47
C GLY A 402 24.53 -0.66 15.01
N GLY A 403 24.21 -0.63 13.71
CA GLY A 403 22.97 -0.07 13.17
C GLY A 403 21.73 -0.85 13.59
N VAL A 404 20.55 -0.21 13.48
CA VAL A 404 19.28 -0.77 13.97
C VAL A 404 18.30 -1.07 12.84
N TRP A 405 17.67 -2.24 12.91
CA TRP A 405 16.54 -2.62 12.06
C TRP A 405 15.27 -2.60 12.90
N ILE A 406 14.32 -1.75 12.52
CA ILE A 406 13.00 -1.65 13.16
C ILE A 406 11.96 -2.19 12.17
N ASN A 407 11.18 -3.17 12.59
CA ASN A 407 10.12 -3.75 11.78
C ASN A 407 8.75 -3.61 12.44
N LEU A 408 7.72 -3.37 11.63
CA LEU A 408 6.32 -3.57 11.99
C LEU A 408 5.56 -4.16 10.81
N GLY A 409 5.02 -5.37 10.94
CA GLY A 409 4.17 -5.91 9.89
C GLY A 409 3.60 -7.30 10.21
N PRO A 410 2.59 -7.75 9.45
CA PRO A 410 2.19 -9.14 9.45
C PRO A 410 3.17 -9.99 8.62
N LEU A 411 2.81 -11.26 8.40
CA LEU A 411 3.45 -12.15 7.42
C LEU A 411 2.39 -12.68 6.45
N LEU A 412 1.74 -11.75 5.73
CA LEU A 412 0.77 -12.07 4.68
C LEU A 412 1.52 -12.19 3.36
N TYR A 413 2.17 -13.33 3.14
CA TYR A 413 3.04 -13.55 1.99
C TYR A 413 2.33 -13.32 0.67
N HIS A 414 2.83 -12.33 -0.06
CA HIS A 414 2.17 -11.78 -1.23
C HIS A 414 1.98 -12.80 -2.37
N PHE A 415 2.96 -13.69 -2.55
CA PHE A 415 3.01 -14.66 -3.65
C PHE A 415 2.46 -16.05 -3.28
N ALA A 416 2.00 -16.25 -2.03
CA ALA A 416 1.64 -17.59 -1.52
C ALA A 416 0.42 -18.22 -2.20
N ASP A 417 -0.55 -17.41 -2.64
CA ASP A 417 -1.81 -17.89 -3.24
C ASP A 417 -1.84 -17.76 -4.78
N MET A 418 -0.68 -17.57 -5.42
CA MET A 418 -0.57 -17.42 -6.89
C MET A 418 -0.65 -18.77 -7.62
N TYR A 419 -1.76 -19.48 -7.43
CA TYR A 419 -2.07 -20.74 -8.10
C TYR A 419 -2.31 -20.52 -9.61
N GLY A 420 -1.29 -20.74 -10.43
CA GLY A 420 -1.44 -20.70 -11.90
C GLY A 420 -0.19 -20.34 -12.70
N GLN A 421 0.90 -19.95 -12.04
CA GLN A 421 2.22 -19.85 -12.63
C GLN A 421 3.13 -20.79 -11.85
N ASP A 422 3.39 -22.00 -12.37
CA ASP A 422 4.15 -23.06 -11.67
C ASP A 422 5.60 -22.66 -11.28
N ASP A 423 6.04 -21.45 -11.62
CA ASP A 423 7.41 -20.94 -11.47
C ASP A 423 7.54 -19.67 -10.60
N GLU A 424 6.44 -19.09 -10.09
CA GLU A 424 6.58 -17.87 -9.26
C GLU A 424 7.04 -18.23 -7.85
N MET A 425 8.25 -17.82 -7.50
CA MET A 425 8.88 -18.16 -6.22
C MET A 425 8.21 -17.43 -5.07
N SER A 426 7.90 -18.17 -4.02
CA SER A 426 7.44 -17.63 -2.73
C SER A 426 8.00 -18.51 -1.61
N ILE A 427 8.66 -17.89 -0.63
CA ILE A 427 9.22 -18.56 0.54
C ILE A 427 8.49 -18.09 1.80
N GLU A 428 7.46 -18.83 2.21
CA GLU A 428 6.63 -18.51 3.36
C GLU A 428 7.24 -19.05 4.66
N LEU A 429 7.71 -18.15 5.53
CA LEU A 429 8.33 -18.50 6.79
C LEU A 429 7.46 -18.11 7.98
N SER A 430 7.57 -18.88 9.06
CA SER A 430 6.99 -18.47 10.35
C SER A 430 7.78 -17.28 10.93
N LEU A 431 7.16 -16.50 11.82
CA LEU A 431 7.88 -15.45 12.55
C LEU A 431 9.08 -15.99 13.34
N GLU A 432 8.99 -17.23 13.83
CA GLU A 432 10.11 -17.91 14.51
C GLU A 432 11.30 -18.11 13.56
N ASP A 433 11.04 -18.56 12.33
CA ASP A 433 12.05 -18.73 11.30
C ASP A 433 12.66 -17.40 10.85
N VAL A 434 11.83 -16.38 10.62
CA VAL A 434 12.30 -15.03 10.27
C VAL A 434 13.28 -14.51 11.33
N LYS A 435 12.94 -14.66 12.62
CA LYS A 435 13.83 -14.27 13.72
C LYS A 435 15.11 -15.11 13.78
N ARG A 436 15.03 -16.43 13.57
CA ARG A 436 16.22 -17.30 13.50
C ARG A 436 17.17 -16.87 12.40
N ILE A 437 16.64 -16.54 11.23
CA ILE A 437 17.43 -16.09 10.07
C ILE A 437 18.04 -14.72 10.34
N ALA A 438 17.30 -13.79 10.93
CA ALA A 438 17.86 -12.51 11.36
C ALA A 438 19.06 -12.70 12.32
N ILE A 439 18.93 -13.58 13.33
CA ILE A 439 20.03 -13.89 14.24
C ILE A 439 21.23 -14.50 13.48
N HIS A 440 20.98 -15.36 12.50
CA HIS A 440 22.03 -15.93 11.64
C HIS A 440 22.79 -14.84 10.88
N TYR A 441 22.09 -13.83 10.37
CA TYR A 441 22.68 -12.66 9.70
C TYR A 441 23.24 -11.59 10.66
N GLY A 442 23.46 -11.93 11.93
CA GLY A 442 24.17 -11.10 12.89
C GLY A 442 23.30 -10.07 13.62
N PHE A 443 21.98 -10.24 13.63
CA PHE A 443 21.09 -9.39 14.43
C PHE A 443 20.93 -9.88 15.87
N GLU A 444 20.80 -8.93 16.80
CA GLU A 444 20.41 -9.16 18.19
C GLU A 444 19.07 -8.47 18.46
N LEU A 445 18.10 -9.23 18.98
CA LEU A 445 16.78 -8.71 19.33
C LEU A 445 16.85 -7.87 20.60
N GLU A 446 16.40 -6.61 20.53
CA GLU A 446 16.34 -5.70 21.68
C GLU A 446 14.91 -5.52 22.20
N VAL A 447 13.95 -5.37 21.27
CA VAL A 447 12.53 -5.15 21.57
C VAL A 447 11.70 -6.10 20.74
N GLU A 448 10.67 -6.70 21.34
CA GLU A 448 9.66 -7.49 20.65
C GLU A 448 8.29 -7.24 21.29
N LYS A 449 7.28 -6.97 20.46
CA LYS A 449 5.87 -6.89 20.87
C LYS A 449 4.95 -7.23 19.69
N THR A 450 3.70 -7.56 20.00
CA THR A 450 2.63 -7.64 19.01
C THR A 450 1.82 -6.36 19.07
N ILE A 451 1.56 -5.77 17.91
CA ILE A 451 0.76 -4.55 17.76
C ILE A 451 -0.46 -4.87 16.92
N GLU A 452 -1.65 -4.65 17.48
CA GLU A 452 -2.88 -4.71 16.72
C GLU A 452 -3.05 -3.44 15.88
N THR A 453 -3.24 -3.60 14.57
CA THR A 453 -3.45 -2.49 13.65
C THR A 453 -4.30 -2.91 12.45
N THR A 454 -4.67 -1.94 11.62
CA THR A 454 -5.36 -2.15 10.35
C THR A 454 -4.46 -1.73 9.18
N TYR A 455 -4.90 -2.02 7.96
CA TYR A 455 -4.24 -1.52 6.75
C TYR A 455 -5.29 -1.02 5.75
N THR A 456 -5.29 0.29 5.46
CA THR A 456 -6.22 0.95 4.53
C THR A 456 -7.70 0.64 4.80
N THR A 457 -8.03 0.35 6.05
CA THR A 457 -9.36 -0.12 6.43
C THR A 457 -10.34 1.03 6.55
N ASN A 458 -11.57 0.85 6.06
CA ASN A 458 -12.65 1.81 6.30
C ASN A 458 -13.09 1.68 7.77
N PRO A 459 -12.79 2.66 8.65
CA PRO A 459 -13.08 2.54 10.08
C PRO A 459 -14.58 2.51 10.40
N ARG A 460 -15.44 2.85 9.43
CA ARG A 460 -16.91 2.83 9.54
C ARG A 460 -17.56 1.61 8.90
N ALA A 461 -16.78 0.70 8.31
CA ALA A 461 -17.32 -0.51 7.70
C ALA A 461 -17.76 -1.52 8.77
N MET A 462 -18.78 -2.32 8.42
CA MET A 462 -19.25 -3.44 9.23
C MET A 462 -18.24 -4.59 9.30
N MET A 463 -17.36 -4.70 8.30
CA MET A 463 -16.26 -5.66 8.24
C MET A 463 -14.94 -4.89 8.22
N GLN A 464 -14.05 -5.23 9.15
CA GLN A 464 -12.72 -4.64 9.28
C GLN A 464 -11.71 -5.76 9.45
N ASN A 465 -10.59 -5.68 8.74
CA ASN A 465 -9.49 -6.63 8.86
C ASN A 465 -8.46 -6.07 9.83
N HIS A 466 -8.13 -6.84 10.86
CA HIS A 466 -7.14 -6.49 11.86
C HIS A 466 -5.93 -7.42 11.73
N TYR A 467 -4.74 -6.85 11.85
CA TYR A 467 -3.47 -7.54 11.85
C TYR A 467 -2.89 -7.49 13.25
N PHE A 468 -2.45 -8.64 13.75
CA PHE A 468 -1.60 -8.74 14.94
C PHE A 468 -0.15 -8.70 14.47
N SER A 469 0.30 -7.51 14.13
CA SER A 469 1.60 -7.28 13.50
C SER A 469 2.74 -7.52 14.50
N ALA A 470 3.77 -8.20 14.02
CA ALA A 470 4.99 -8.40 14.77
C ALA A 470 5.83 -7.13 14.68
N PHE A 471 6.18 -6.59 15.85
CA PHE A 471 7.03 -5.42 15.98
C PHE A 471 8.32 -5.80 16.69
N TRP A 472 9.44 -5.39 16.12
CA TRP A 472 10.72 -5.57 16.77
C TRP A 472 11.72 -4.47 16.43
N THR A 473 12.68 -4.31 17.33
CA THR A 473 13.94 -3.62 17.05
C THR A 473 15.07 -4.62 17.24
N MET A 474 15.91 -4.74 16.21
CA MET A 474 17.10 -5.57 16.21
C MET A 474 18.33 -4.71 15.94
N ARG A 475 19.45 -5.01 16.61
CA ARG A 475 20.75 -4.36 16.34
C ARG A 475 21.67 -5.29 15.57
N LYS A 476 22.32 -4.79 14.53
CA LYS A 476 23.39 -5.52 13.85
C LYS A 476 24.63 -5.55 14.74
N LYS A 477 25.13 -6.75 15.06
CA LYS A 477 26.40 -6.90 15.79
C LYS A 477 27.55 -6.27 14.99
N PRO A 478 28.48 -5.56 15.63
CA PRO A 478 29.70 -5.14 14.97
C PRO A 478 30.45 -6.34 14.40
N SER A 479 30.96 -6.21 13.18
CA SER A 479 31.86 -7.21 12.63
C SER A 479 33.11 -7.25 13.51
N THR A 480 33.29 -8.32 14.27
CA THR A 480 34.55 -8.55 14.97
C THR A 480 35.61 -8.65 13.88
N ALA A 481 36.55 -7.69 13.85
CA ALA A 481 37.73 -7.78 12.99
C ALA A 481 38.27 -9.20 13.12
N LYS A 482 38.30 -9.94 12.00
CA LYS A 482 38.69 -11.35 11.91
C LYS A 482 39.72 -11.66 12.99
N ASP A 483 39.44 -12.65 13.83
CA ASP A 483 40.45 -13.27 14.67
C ASP A 483 41.59 -13.72 13.76
N THR A 484 42.58 -12.85 13.54
CA THR A 484 43.94 -13.20 13.17
C THR A 484 44.59 -13.82 14.40
N HIS A 485 44.00 -14.91 14.90
CA HIS A 485 44.79 -15.94 15.54
C HIS A 485 45.11 -16.92 14.44
N GLU A 486 46.23 -16.60 13.78
CA GLU A 486 47.10 -17.57 13.15
C GLU A 486 47.04 -18.88 13.94
N ASN A 487 46.77 -19.97 13.22
CA ASN A 487 47.22 -21.30 13.60
C ASN A 487 48.77 -21.26 13.69
N MET A 488 49.30 -20.68 14.77
CA MET A 488 50.58 -21.04 15.34
C MET A 488 50.30 -22.11 16.39
N HIS A 489 50.36 -23.36 15.98
CA HIS A 489 50.58 -24.60 16.75
C HIS A 489 50.26 -25.73 15.76
N GLU A 490 51.09 -26.71 15.47
CA GLU A 490 52.47 -27.08 15.81
C GLU A 490 52.86 -28.16 14.78
#